data_AF-A0A6V8RD37-F1
#
_entry.id   AF-A0A6V8RD37-F1
#
_cell.length_a   1.000
_cell.length_b   1.000
_cell.length_c   1.000
_cell.angle_alpha   90.00
_cell.angle_beta   90.00
_cell.angle_gamma   90.00
#
_symmetry.space_group_name_H-M   'P 1'
#
loop_
_entity.id
_entity.type
_entity.pdbx_description
1 polymer ?
#
loop_
_entity_poly.entity_id
_entity_poly.type
_entity_poly.pdbx_seq_one_letter_code
_entity_poly.pdbx_strand_id
1 'polypeptide(L)'
;MVVKHNESIYFDRILYKQNVAGSIAFAQSNAKADILTLEEFEKLEQSLRENSMAGVPERGLVLETLQWDAMFMQHISRWIEDLIIYSAAEFGLVHYQQYPVHLSSAKTKAALDPFMLATDIADYLVRKRVSFRETHHISGRYVAKSKETSIPMNELSFEQLRATDSRFEEDIAEAYVYQTTVERRSAKGGTSKSSVLEQINKFRLLRQR
;
A
#
# COMPACT_ATOMS: atom_id res chain seq x y z
N MET A 1 -33.27 -33.77 9.75
CA MET A 1 -34.40 -33.60 8.82
C MET A 1 -34.81 -32.12 8.83
N VAL A 2 -34.01 -31.24 8.23
CA VAL A 2 -34.28 -29.78 8.20
C VAL A 2 -33.96 -29.25 6.80
N VAL A 3 -34.81 -29.59 5.83
CA VAL A 3 -34.90 -28.91 4.54
C VAL A 3 -36.33 -29.09 4.08
N LYS A 4 -37.22 -28.10 4.29
CA LYS A 4 -38.54 -28.09 3.63
C LYS A 4 -39.36 -26.81 3.76
N HIS A 5 -38.75 -25.62 3.78
CA HIS A 5 -39.51 -24.35 3.73
C HIS A 5 -38.99 -23.35 2.69
N ASN A 6 -38.11 -23.76 1.77
CA ASN A 6 -37.44 -22.81 0.87
C ASN A 6 -37.35 -23.22 -0.60
N GLU A 7 -38.14 -24.22 -1.03
CA GLU A 7 -38.11 -24.69 -2.42
C GLU A 7 -38.72 -23.69 -3.41
N SER A 8 -39.63 -22.79 -2.99
CA SER A 8 -40.23 -21.80 -3.91
C SER A 8 -39.27 -20.68 -4.29
N ILE A 9 -38.36 -20.25 -3.39
CA ILE A 9 -37.47 -19.11 -3.65
C ILE A 9 -36.61 -19.34 -4.90
N TYR A 10 -36.21 -20.58 -5.15
CA TYR A 10 -35.46 -20.92 -6.37
C TYR A 10 -36.30 -20.72 -7.64
N PHE A 11 -37.55 -21.18 -7.64
CA PHE A 11 -38.48 -20.99 -8.75
C PHE A 11 -38.88 -19.52 -8.92
N ASP A 12 -39.15 -18.82 -7.81
CA ASP A 12 -39.45 -17.40 -7.79
C ASP A 12 -38.32 -16.59 -8.41
N ARG A 13 -37.05 -16.96 -8.15
CA ARG A 13 -35.87 -16.31 -8.71
C ARG A 13 -35.64 -16.57 -10.20
N ILE A 14 -36.02 -17.75 -10.71
CA ILE A 14 -35.89 -18.06 -12.14
C ILE A 14 -37.03 -17.40 -12.92
N LEU A 15 -38.23 -17.45 -12.37
CA LEU A 15 -39.46 -17.03 -13.03
C LEU A 15 -39.84 -15.57 -12.73
N TYR A 16 -39.07 -14.82 -11.93
CA TYR A 16 -39.44 -13.45 -11.54
C TYR A 16 -39.69 -12.54 -12.74
N LYS A 17 -38.88 -12.64 -13.81
CA LYS A 17 -39.05 -11.82 -15.01
C LYS A 17 -40.39 -12.13 -15.69
N GLN A 18 -40.73 -13.40 -15.78
CA GLN A 18 -41.99 -13.88 -16.35
C GLN A 18 -43.18 -13.56 -15.43
N ASN A 19 -43.01 -13.63 -14.11
CA ASN A 19 -44.04 -13.30 -13.12
C ASN A 19 -44.34 -11.79 -13.10
N VAL A 20 -43.33 -10.94 -13.22
CA VAL A 20 -43.48 -9.49 -13.33
C VAL A 20 -44.12 -9.12 -14.67
N ALA A 21 -43.65 -9.71 -15.78
CA ALA A 21 -44.26 -9.49 -17.09
C ALA A 21 -45.72 -9.99 -17.14
N GLY A 22 -46.00 -11.14 -16.53
CA GLY A 22 -47.35 -11.70 -16.41
C GLY A 22 -48.27 -10.84 -15.54
N SER A 23 -47.76 -10.34 -14.41
CA SER A 23 -48.50 -9.42 -13.53
C SER A 23 -48.79 -8.08 -14.22
N ILE A 24 -47.85 -7.54 -14.99
CA ILE A 24 -48.06 -6.33 -15.80
C ILE A 24 -49.10 -6.59 -16.89
N ALA A 25 -49.01 -7.71 -17.61
CA ALA A 25 -49.99 -8.08 -18.63
C ALA A 25 -51.41 -8.28 -18.05
N PHE A 26 -51.51 -8.86 -16.85
CA PHE A 26 -52.77 -9.01 -16.14
C PHE A 26 -53.33 -7.66 -15.69
N ALA A 27 -52.50 -6.77 -15.13
CA ALA A 27 -52.90 -5.42 -14.76
C ALA A 27 -53.33 -4.58 -15.98
N GLN A 28 -52.64 -4.74 -17.13
CA GLN A 28 -53.04 -4.13 -18.40
C GLN A 28 -54.41 -4.62 -18.88
N SER A 29 -54.69 -5.92 -18.70
CA SER A 29 -56.00 -6.50 -19.05
C SER A 29 -57.12 -5.94 -18.17
N ASN A 30 -56.86 -5.75 -16.87
CA ASN A 30 -57.84 -5.18 -15.94
C ASN A 30 -58.09 -3.69 -16.20
N ALA A 31 -57.07 -2.94 -16.61
CA ALA A 31 -57.24 -1.55 -17.04
C ALA A 31 -58.10 -1.45 -18.32
N LYS A 32 -57.92 -2.37 -19.27
CA LYS A 32 -58.76 -2.44 -20.49
C LYS A 32 -60.20 -2.88 -20.24
N ALA A 33 -60.45 -3.56 -19.12
CA ALA A 33 -61.78 -3.99 -18.70
C ALA A 33 -62.47 -2.96 -17.79
N ASP A 34 -61.93 -1.74 -17.67
CA ASP A 34 -62.39 -0.66 -16.77
C ASP A 34 -62.46 -1.07 -15.28
N ILE A 35 -61.71 -2.11 -14.88
CA ILE A 35 -61.59 -2.56 -13.47
C ILE A 35 -60.56 -1.72 -12.72
N LEU A 36 -59.51 -1.28 -13.42
CA LEU A 36 -58.48 -0.38 -12.91
C LEU A 36 -58.50 0.91 -13.72
N THR A 37 -58.32 2.04 -13.05
CA THR A 37 -58.04 3.30 -13.76
C THR A 37 -56.64 3.27 -14.39
N LEU A 38 -56.43 4.08 -15.43
CA LEU A 38 -55.13 4.18 -16.09
C LEU A 38 -54.03 4.63 -15.12
N GLU A 39 -54.36 5.53 -14.19
CA GLU A 39 -53.42 6.03 -13.17
C GLU A 39 -53.02 4.94 -12.16
N GLU A 40 -53.97 4.10 -11.73
CA GLU A 40 -53.69 2.96 -10.85
C GLU A 40 -52.83 1.91 -11.55
N PHE A 41 -53.08 1.68 -12.84
CA PHE A 41 -52.26 0.79 -13.66
C PHE A 41 -50.82 1.29 -13.77
N GLU A 42 -50.61 2.57 -14.08
CA GLU A 42 -49.26 3.15 -14.19
C GLU A 42 -48.48 3.06 -12.88
N LYS A 43 -49.13 3.35 -11.74
CA LYS A 43 -48.53 3.18 -10.41
C LYS A 43 -48.16 1.73 -10.09
N LEU A 44 -49.00 0.78 -10.48
CA LEU A 44 -48.73 -0.65 -10.30
C LEU A 44 -47.58 -1.13 -11.18
N GLU A 45 -47.55 -0.72 -12.46
CA GLU A 45 -46.46 -1.07 -13.36
C GLU A 45 -45.11 -0.53 -12.85
N GLN A 46 -45.08 0.73 -12.40
CA GLN A 46 -43.88 1.33 -11.83
C GLN A 46 -43.42 0.56 -10.58
N SER A 47 -44.32 0.29 -9.63
CA SER A 47 -44.02 -0.43 -8.39
C SER A 47 -43.51 -1.86 -8.65
N LEU A 48 -44.07 -2.55 -9.64
CA LEU A 48 -43.65 -3.90 -10.03
C LEU A 48 -42.25 -3.90 -10.68
N ARG A 49 -41.94 -2.89 -11.49
CA ARG A 49 -40.61 -2.72 -12.10
C ARG A 49 -39.55 -2.40 -11.04
N GLU A 50 -39.85 -1.50 -10.12
CA GLU A 50 -38.93 -1.10 -9.03
C GLU A 50 -38.62 -2.29 -8.09
N ASN A 51 -39.64 -3.02 -7.64
CA ASN A 51 -39.45 -4.20 -6.79
C ASN A 51 -38.72 -5.36 -7.48
N SER A 52 -38.89 -5.52 -8.80
CA SER A 52 -38.23 -6.58 -9.58
C SER A 52 -36.70 -6.45 -9.64
N MET A 53 -36.19 -5.22 -9.49
CA MET A 53 -34.76 -4.93 -9.46
C MET A 53 -34.18 -4.98 -8.04
N ALA A 54 -35.00 -4.75 -7.02
CA ALA A 54 -34.58 -4.72 -5.60
C ALA A 54 -34.62 -6.10 -4.90
N GLY A 55 -35.39 -7.07 -5.42
CA GLY A 55 -35.69 -8.33 -4.74
C GLY A 55 -34.71 -9.49 -4.96
N VAL A 56 -33.65 -9.34 -5.75
CA VAL A 56 -32.57 -10.34 -5.81
C VAL A 56 -31.52 -9.91 -4.80
N PRO A 57 -31.07 -10.77 -3.86
CA PRO A 57 -29.88 -10.46 -3.08
C PRO A 57 -28.73 -10.35 -4.07
N GLU A 58 -28.36 -9.11 -4.43
CA GLU A 58 -27.24 -8.88 -5.31
C GLU A 58 -26.00 -9.42 -4.61
N ARG A 59 -25.37 -10.43 -5.21
CA ARG A 59 -24.05 -10.91 -4.76
C ARG A 59 -23.00 -9.80 -4.77
N GLY A 60 -23.31 -8.60 -5.29
CA GLY A 60 -22.45 -7.42 -5.29
C GLY A 60 -21.88 -7.10 -3.92
N LEU A 61 -22.71 -7.04 -2.86
CA LEU A 61 -22.21 -6.76 -1.51
C LEU A 61 -21.25 -7.84 -0.99
N VAL A 62 -21.56 -9.11 -1.28
CA VAL A 62 -20.70 -10.25 -0.90
C VAL A 62 -19.38 -10.19 -1.66
N LEU A 63 -19.41 -9.90 -2.96
CA LEU A 63 -18.22 -9.77 -3.79
C LEU A 63 -17.37 -8.57 -3.37
N GLU A 64 -18.00 -7.44 -3.05
CA GLU A 64 -17.32 -6.25 -2.53
C GLU A 64 -16.65 -6.56 -1.19
N THR A 65 -17.36 -7.21 -0.28
CA THR A 65 -16.80 -7.61 1.03
C THR A 65 -15.60 -8.54 0.85
N LEU A 66 -15.72 -9.56 -0.01
CA LEU A 66 -14.62 -10.47 -0.32
C LEU A 66 -13.44 -9.74 -0.98
N GLN A 67 -13.69 -8.72 -1.80
CA GLN A 67 -12.64 -7.90 -2.41
C GLN A 67 -11.91 -7.06 -1.35
N TRP A 68 -12.64 -6.43 -0.43
CA TRP A 68 -12.05 -5.69 0.69
C TRP A 68 -11.22 -6.60 1.59
N ASP A 69 -11.76 -7.77 1.96
CA ASP A 69 -11.07 -8.76 2.78
C ASP A 69 -9.80 -9.27 2.10
N ALA A 70 -9.87 -9.55 0.79
CA ALA A 70 -8.70 -9.97 0.03
C ALA A 70 -7.62 -8.88 0.01
N MET A 71 -7.98 -7.63 -0.27
CA MET A 71 -7.02 -6.51 -0.30
C MET A 71 -6.41 -6.25 1.09
N PHE A 72 -7.23 -6.31 2.13
CA PHE A 72 -6.76 -6.21 3.52
C PHE A 72 -5.78 -7.34 3.86
N MET A 73 -6.12 -8.58 3.51
CA MET A 73 -5.25 -9.74 3.78
C MET A 73 -3.91 -9.64 3.04
N GLN A 74 -3.86 -9.06 1.83
CA GLN A 74 -2.59 -8.81 1.14
C GLN A 74 -1.68 -7.86 1.94
N HIS A 75 -2.25 -6.80 2.52
CA HIS A 75 -1.48 -5.86 3.35
C HIS A 75 -0.99 -6.51 4.65
N ILE A 76 -1.85 -7.28 5.32
CA ILE A 76 -1.48 -8.02 6.53
C ILE A 76 -0.39 -9.06 6.21
N SER A 77 -0.53 -9.80 5.11
CA SER A 77 0.45 -10.80 4.70
C SER A 77 1.85 -10.20 4.52
N ARG A 78 1.97 -9.05 3.84
CA ARG A 78 3.26 -8.37 3.66
C ARG A 78 3.84 -7.87 4.98
N TRP A 79 3.00 -7.34 5.87
CA TRP A 79 3.46 -6.89 7.19
C TRP A 79 3.95 -8.06 8.04
N ILE A 80 3.26 -9.21 8.01
CA ILE A 80 3.69 -10.43 8.71
C ILE A 80 4.97 -10.99 8.11
N GLU A 81 5.14 -10.96 6.80
CA GLU A 81 6.38 -11.37 6.13
C GLU A 81 7.59 -10.55 6.64
N ASP A 82 7.45 -9.22 6.70
CA ASP A 82 8.49 -8.35 7.27
C ASP A 82 8.81 -8.74 8.72
N LEU A 83 7.79 -9.00 9.55
CA LEU A 83 8.01 -9.41 10.95
C LEU A 83 8.68 -10.78 11.08
N ILE A 84 8.35 -11.74 10.23
CA ILE A 84 9.00 -13.05 10.19
C ILE A 84 10.48 -12.88 9.83
N ILE A 85 10.79 -12.13 8.78
CA ILE A 85 12.17 -11.89 8.33
C ILE A 85 12.96 -11.15 9.42
N TYR A 86 12.41 -10.08 9.99
CA TYR A 86 13.08 -9.27 11.01
C TYR A 86 13.28 -9.99 12.34
N SER A 87 12.51 -11.03 12.63
CA SER A 87 12.65 -11.84 13.84
C SER A 87 13.50 -13.10 13.67
N ALA A 88 13.80 -13.48 12.41
CA ALA A 88 14.71 -14.57 12.11
C ALA A 88 16.08 -14.37 12.77
N ALA A 89 16.76 -15.45 13.14
CA ALA A 89 17.99 -15.41 13.94
C ALA A 89 19.12 -14.63 13.23
N GLU A 90 19.11 -14.65 11.89
CA GLU A 90 20.03 -13.95 10.99
C GLU A 90 19.96 -12.42 11.15
N PHE A 91 18.75 -11.87 11.35
CA PHE A 91 18.52 -10.43 11.51
C PHE A 91 18.33 -10.04 12.98
N GLY A 92 17.38 -10.70 13.65
CA GLY A 92 17.04 -10.48 15.05
C GLY A 92 16.71 -9.03 15.41
N LEU A 93 16.15 -8.26 14.48
CA LEU A 93 15.76 -6.87 14.65
C LEU A 93 14.51 -6.74 15.52
N VAL A 94 13.61 -7.73 15.46
CA VAL A 94 12.32 -7.75 16.15
C VAL A 94 12.21 -8.95 17.07
N HIS A 95 11.76 -8.72 18.31
CA HIS A 95 11.45 -9.77 19.29
C HIS A 95 9.95 -9.71 19.63
N TYR A 96 9.21 -10.75 19.27
CA TYR A 96 7.76 -10.87 19.51
C TYR A 96 7.41 -11.85 20.64
N GLN A 97 8.41 -12.38 21.35
CA GLN A 97 8.21 -13.34 22.46
C GLN A 97 7.48 -12.71 23.66
N GLN A 98 7.41 -11.37 23.73
CA GLN A 98 6.64 -10.62 24.72
C GLN A 98 5.88 -9.50 23.98
N TYR A 99 4.62 -9.26 24.39
CA TYR A 99 3.83 -8.13 23.91
C TYR A 99 4.02 -6.95 24.87
N PRO A 100 4.24 -5.70 24.37
CA PRO A 100 4.28 -5.30 22.96
C PRO A 100 5.55 -5.77 22.23
N VAL A 101 5.49 -5.84 20.90
CA VAL A 101 6.65 -6.19 20.07
C VAL A 101 7.82 -5.24 20.36
N HIS A 102 9.00 -5.80 20.64
CA HIS A 102 10.20 -5.04 20.97
C HIS A 102 11.18 -4.98 19.80
N LEU A 103 11.75 -3.80 19.55
CA LEU A 103 12.76 -3.58 18.50
C LEU A 103 14.16 -3.47 19.11
N SER A 104 15.12 -4.18 18.52
CA SER A 104 16.52 -4.10 18.94
C SER A 104 17.22 -2.93 18.25
N SER A 105 17.27 -1.78 18.92
CA SER A 105 17.98 -0.60 18.44
C SER A 105 19.46 -0.87 18.14
N ALA A 106 20.10 -1.75 18.94
CA ALA A 106 21.50 -2.12 18.75
C ALA A 106 21.71 -2.91 17.45
N LYS A 107 20.90 -3.96 17.22
CA LYS A 107 20.99 -4.76 15.98
C LYS A 107 20.58 -3.97 14.74
N THR A 108 19.58 -3.11 14.85
CA THR A 108 19.15 -2.25 13.75
C THR A 108 20.26 -1.30 13.31
N LYS A 109 21.02 -0.73 14.27
CA LYS A 109 22.18 0.09 13.96
C LYS A 109 23.35 -0.72 13.40
N ALA A 110 23.59 -1.92 13.93
CA ALA A 110 24.66 -2.80 13.47
C ALA A 110 24.43 -3.36 12.05
N ALA A 111 23.17 -3.41 11.60
CA ALA A 111 22.81 -3.82 10.24
C ALA A 111 23.11 -2.73 9.18
N LEU A 112 23.51 -1.52 9.59
CA LEU A 112 23.86 -0.45 8.65
C LEU A 112 25.25 -0.69 8.07
N ASP A 113 25.30 -0.88 6.76
CA ASP A 113 26.54 -1.14 6.04
C ASP A 113 27.05 0.14 5.32
N PRO A 114 28.35 0.48 5.43
CA PRO A 114 28.91 1.68 4.81
C PRO A 114 28.73 1.77 3.28
N PHE A 115 28.62 0.65 2.58
CA PHE A 115 28.35 0.64 1.13
C PHE A 115 26.94 1.14 0.80
N MET A 116 25.99 1.13 1.75
CA MET A 116 24.67 1.75 1.57
C MET A 116 24.78 3.26 1.28
N LEU A 117 25.85 3.91 1.75
CA LEU A 117 26.09 5.35 1.59
C LEU A 117 26.75 5.70 0.24
N ALA A 118 27.10 4.71 -0.60
CA ALA A 118 27.67 4.96 -1.92
C ALA A 118 26.75 5.84 -2.80
N THR A 119 25.43 5.70 -2.64
CA THR A 119 24.45 6.54 -3.34
C THR A 119 24.47 7.97 -2.82
N ASP A 120 24.72 8.20 -1.52
CA ASP A 120 24.81 9.54 -0.95
C ASP A 120 26.06 10.30 -1.42
N ILE A 121 27.15 9.57 -1.73
CA ILE A 121 28.34 10.14 -2.39
C ILE A 121 27.99 10.62 -3.81
N ALA A 122 27.21 9.83 -4.55
CA ALA A 122 26.74 10.24 -5.86
C ALA A 122 25.82 11.48 -5.76
N ASP A 123 24.90 11.51 -4.79
CA ASP A 123 24.01 12.64 -4.53
C ASP A 123 24.79 13.90 -4.10
N TYR A 124 25.87 13.75 -3.33
CA TYR A 124 26.79 14.83 -2.99
C TYR A 124 27.41 15.47 -4.23
N LEU A 125 27.93 14.65 -5.15
CA LEU A 125 28.53 15.15 -6.40
C LEU A 125 27.48 15.79 -7.32
N VAL A 126 26.24 15.28 -7.34
CA VAL A 126 25.13 15.87 -8.11
C VAL A 126 24.83 17.29 -7.61
N ARG A 127 24.87 17.52 -6.28
CA ARG A 127 24.70 18.86 -5.69
C ARG A 127 25.83 19.81 -6.08
N LYS A 128 27.03 19.29 -6.35
CA LYS A 128 28.15 20.03 -6.94
C LYS A 128 28.08 20.19 -8.46
N ARG A 129 26.91 19.94 -9.05
CA ARG A 129 26.60 20.08 -10.49
C ARG A 129 27.36 19.09 -11.38
N VAL A 130 27.81 17.98 -10.82
CA VAL A 130 28.35 16.87 -11.63
C VAL A 130 27.18 16.07 -12.23
N SER A 131 27.31 15.65 -13.48
CA SER A 131 26.26 14.88 -14.16
C SER A 131 26.03 13.52 -13.49
N PHE A 132 24.79 13.05 -13.41
CA PHE A 132 24.44 11.79 -12.72
C PHE A 132 25.25 10.57 -13.22
N ARG A 133 25.48 10.49 -14.53
CA ARG A 133 26.31 9.42 -15.12
C ARG A 133 27.72 9.44 -14.52
N GLU A 134 28.31 10.62 -14.45
CA GLU A 134 29.67 10.81 -13.94
C GLU A 134 29.74 10.59 -12.43
N THR A 135 28.74 11.03 -11.65
CA THR A 135 28.70 10.76 -10.21
C THR A 135 28.61 9.27 -9.88
N HIS A 136 27.83 8.51 -10.66
CA HIS A 136 27.75 7.07 -10.50
C HIS A 136 29.08 6.37 -10.82
N HIS A 137 29.80 6.83 -11.85
CA HIS A 137 31.15 6.34 -12.15
C HIS A 137 32.15 6.69 -11.03
N ILE A 138 32.12 7.91 -10.50
CA ILE A 138 33.01 8.34 -9.42
C ILE A 138 32.72 7.53 -8.14
N SER A 139 31.46 7.39 -7.75
CA SER A 139 31.05 6.57 -6.60
C SER A 139 31.45 5.10 -6.80
N GLY A 140 31.28 4.54 -7.99
CA GLY A 140 31.73 3.18 -8.32
C GLY A 140 33.25 2.99 -8.18
N ARG A 141 34.06 3.95 -8.65
CA ARG A 141 35.52 3.94 -8.45
C ARG A 141 35.88 3.98 -6.97
N TYR A 142 35.13 4.74 -6.19
CA TYR A 142 35.34 4.86 -4.76
C TYR A 142 35.00 3.56 -4.00
N VAL A 143 33.88 2.90 -4.34
CA VAL A 143 33.54 1.56 -3.84
C VAL A 143 34.64 0.55 -4.21
N ALA A 144 35.14 0.60 -5.45
CA ALA A 144 36.24 -0.26 -5.89
C ALA A 144 37.52 0.00 -5.09
N LYS A 145 37.82 1.26 -4.76
CA LYS A 145 38.98 1.63 -3.95
C LYS A 145 38.88 1.07 -2.53
N SER A 146 37.72 1.17 -1.89
CA SER A 146 37.46 0.57 -0.57
C SER A 146 37.69 -0.94 -0.57
N LYS A 147 37.25 -1.64 -1.64
CA LYS A 147 37.49 -3.08 -1.79
C LYS A 147 38.96 -3.42 -2.00
N GLU A 148 39.68 -2.64 -2.81
CA GLU A 148 41.12 -2.83 -3.06
C GLU A 148 41.95 -2.66 -1.78
N THR A 149 41.66 -1.61 -1.00
CA THR A 149 42.41 -1.32 0.23
C THR A 149 41.95 -2.13 1.43
N SER A 150 40.81 -2.84 1.32
CA SER A 150 40.12 -3.50 2.44
C SER A 150 39.79 -2.55 3.61
N ILE A 151 39.67 -1.25 3.32
CA ILE A 151 39.27 -0.22 4.28
C ILE A 151 37.81 0.15 3.99
N PRO A 152 36.91 0.16 4.99
CA PRO A 152 35.53 0.59 4.82
C PRO A 152 35.43 1.98 4.19
N MET A 153 34.40 2.23 3.38
CA MET A 153 34.22 3.50 2.68
C MET A 153 34.24 4.70 3.63
N ASN A 154 33.57 4.61 4.77
CA ASN A 154 33.52 5.67 5.78
C ASN A 154 34.84 5.92 6.53
N GLU A 155 35.86 5.09 6.33
CA GLU A 155 37.17 5.18 7.00
C GLU A 155 38.31 5.57 6.03
N LEU A 156 38.03 5.68 4.73
CA LEU A 156 39.01 6.16 3.76
C LEU A 156 39.38 7.62 4.03
N SER A 157 40.67 7.94 3.98
CA SER A 157 41.14 9.28 4.26
C SER A 157 40.71 10.27 3.17
N PHE A 158 40.63 11.55 3.53
CA PHE A 158 40.32 12.62 2.57
C PHE A 158 41.34 12.65 1.42
N GLU A 159 42.61 12.38 1.68
CA GLU A 159 43.65 12.28 0.64
C GLU A 159 43.36 11.14 -0.35
N GLN A 160 42.91 9.98 0.12
CA GLN A 160 42.53 8.84 -0.73
C GLN A 160 41.28 9.15 -1.57
N LEU A 161 40.31 9.88 -0.98
CA LEU A 161 39.14 10.40 -1.68
C LEU A 161 39.54 11.36 -2.81
N ARG A 162 40.37 12.35 -2.48
CA ARG A 162 40.84 13.38 -3.43
C ARG A 162 41.71 12.79 -4.54
N ALA A 163 42.48 11.74 -4.24
CA ALA A 163 43.22 10.97 -5.24
C ALA A 163 42.29 10.26 -6.24
N THR A 164 41.04 9.94 -5.84
CA THR A 164 40.04 9.37 -6.74
C THR A 164 39.43 10.45 -7.64
N ASP A 165 39.04 11.60 -7.07
CA ASP A 165 38.51 12.72 -7.82
C ASP A 165 38.78 14.05 -7.11
N SER A 166 39.22 15.05 -7.86
CA SER A 166 39.58 16.37 -7.30
C SER A 166 38.39 17.17 -6.79
N ARG A 167 37.15 16.77 -7.11
CA ARG A 167 35.92 17.48 -6.72
C ARG A 167 35.43 17.13 -5.31
N PHE A 168 36.05 16.16 -4.64
CA PHE A 168 35.81 15.91 -3.22
C PHE A 168 36.44 17.02 -2.38
N GLU A 169 35.66 17.55 -1.45
CA GLU A 169 36.09 18.53 -0.45
C GLU A 169 35.85 17.97 0.97
N GLU A 170 36.32 18.67 2.00
CA GLU A 170 36.28 18.20 3.39
C GLU A 170 34.84 17.96 3.90
N ASP A 171 33.85 18.62 3.30
CA ASP A 171 32.42 18.46 3.59
C ASP A 171 31.85 17.08 3.21
N ILE A 172 32.61 16.26 2.46
CA ILE A 172 32.22 14.88 2.12
C ILE A 172 32.02 14.02 3.37
N ALA A 173 32.65 14.36 4.50
CA ALA A 173 32.47 13.66 5.77
C ALA A 173 30.98 13.56 6.19
N GLU A 174 30.18 14.58 5.85
CA GLU A 174 28.74 14.58 6.13
C GLU A 174 27.96 13.50 5.36
N ALA A 175 28.47 13.05 4.21
CA ALA A 175 27.84 11.99 3.41
C ALA A 175 28.00 10.61 4.07
N TYR A 176 28.89 10.45 5.06
CA TYR A 176 29.07 9.19 5.80
C TYR A 176 28.18 9.06 7.04
N VAL A 177 27.41 10.10 7.36
CA VAL A 177 26.56 10.11 8.55
C VAL A 177 25.14 9.67 8.17
N TYR A 178 24.76 8.46 8.58
CA TYR A 178 23.42 7.89 8.30
C TYR A 178 22.27 8.84 8.68
N GLN A 179 22.38 9.55 9.79
CA GLN A 179 21.34 10.52 10.20
C GLN A 179 21.19 11.64 9.16
N THR A 180 22.29 12.17 8.65
CA THR A 180 22.28 13.23 7.64
C THR A 180 21.68 12.72 6.33
N THR A 181 21.99 11.48 5.93
CA THR A 181 21.35 10.80 4.78
C THR A 181 19.84 10.76 4.92
N VAL A 182 19.33 10.29 6.07
CA VAL A 182 17.89 10.19 6.31
C VAL A 182 17.23 11.57 6.30
N GLU A 183 17.82 12.57 6.96
CA GLU A 183 17.26 13.92 7.00
C GLU A 183 17.25 14.62 5.63
N ARG A 184 18.18 14.29 4.73
CA ARG A 184 18.19 14.81 3.35
C ARG A 184 17.02 14.32 2.51
N ARG A 185 16.37 13.20 2.88
CA ARG A 185 15.17 12.67 2.22
C ARG A 185 13.91 13.38 2.71
N SER A 186 13.88 14.71 2.57
CA SER A 186 12.84 15.61 3.10
C SER A 186 11.70 15.94 2.13
N ALA A 187 11.75 15.39 0.91
CA ALA A 187 10.63 15.47 -0.02
C ALA A 187 9.36 14.86 0.59
N LYS A 188 8.19 15.25 0.09
CA LYS A 188 6.90 14.73 0.56
C LYS A 188 6.84 13.20 0.46
N GLY A 189 6.57 12.53 1.58
CA GLY A 189 6.57 11.07 1.67
C GLY A 189 7.95 10.44 1.90
N GLY A 190 8.99 11.26 2.11
CA GLY A 190 10.34 10.81 2.41
C GLY A 190 10.53 10.30 3.84
N THR A 191 11.77 9.94 4.16
CA THR A 191 12.16 9.33 5.44
C THR A 191 12.74 10.32 6.45
N SER A 192 12.86 11.61 6.11
CA SER A 192 13.30 12.62 7.07
C SER A 192 12.35 12.71 8.26
N LYS A 193 12.86 13.13 9.42
CA LYS A 193 12.03 13.27 10.63
C LYS A 193 10.86 14.20 10.41
N SER A 194 11.09 15.32 9.70
CA SER A 194 10.03 16.28 9.35
C SER A 194 8.94 15.64 8.49
N SER A 195 9.31 14.86 7.47
CA SER A 195 8.34 14.20 6.58
C SER A 195 7.56 13.10 7.29
N VAL A 196 8.21 12.31 8.15
CA VAL A 196 7.56 11.26 8.94
C VAL A 196 6.56 11.87 9.94
N LEU A 197 6.91 12.97 10.60
CA LEU A 197 6.00 13.67 11.51
C LEU A 197 4.78 14.24 10.78
N GLU A 198 4.97 14.79 9.57
CA GLU A 198 3.86 15.23 8.72
C GLU A 198 2.91 14.07 8.39
N GLN A 199 3.46 12.92 7.98
CA GLN A 199 2.70 11.71 7.67
C GLN A 199 1.92 11.20 8.89
N ILE A 200 2.56 11.13 10.07
CA ILE A 200 1.91 10.73 11.33
C ILE A 200 0.72 11.64 11.63
N ASN A 201 0.90 12.96 11.52
CA ASN A 201 -0.18 13.91 11.78
C ASN A 201 -1.33 13.75 10.79
N LYS A 202 -1.03 13.53 9.50
CA LYS A 202 -2.05 13.23 8.49
C LYS A 202 -2.87 11.98 8.84
N PHE A 203 -2.23 10.89 9.24
CA PHE A 203 -2.92 9.67 9.63
C PHE A 203 -3.76 9.85 10.91
N ARG A 204 -3.27 10.64 11.88
CA ARG A 204 -4.05 10.98 13.09
C ARG A 204 -5.33 11.74 12.74
N LEU A 205 -5.28 12.67 11.79
CA LEU A 205 -6.45 13.42 11.33
C LEU A 205 -7.45 12.53 10.59
N LEU A 206 -6.97 11.60 9.75
CA LEU A 206 -7.85 10.65 9.05
C LEU A 206 -8.58 9.71 10.00
N ARG A 207 -7.94 9.29 11.11
CA ARG A 207 -8.56 8.43 12.13
C ARG A 207 -9.68 9.12 12.93
N GLN A 208 -9.70 10.45 12.97
CA GLN A 208 -10.69 11.23 13.71
C GLN A 208 -11.95 11.54 12.90
N ARG A 209 -11.97 11.22 11.61
CA ARG A 209 -13.13 11.32 10.73
C ARG A 209 -13.89 10.00 10.73
#